data_AF-A0A2V8B3V3-F1
#
_entry.id   AF-A0A2V8B3V3-F1
#
_cell.length_a   1.000
_cell.length_b   1.000
_cell.length_c   1.000
_cell.angle_alpha   90.00
_cell.angle_beta   90.00
_cell.angle_gamma   90.00
#
_symmetry.space_group_name_H-M   'P 1'
#
loop_
_entity.id
_entity.type
_entity.pdbx_description
1 polymer ?
#
loop_
_entity_poly.entity_id
_entity_poly.type
_entity_poly.pdbx_seq_one_letter_code
_entity_poly.pdbx_strand_id
1 'polypeptide(L)'
;MRSTAIALLLLFCAGAPSAPGLPADVFSRISPASAAPDASDRISRIVPLAEGTPIRVDATVADVIITGSNRPDLQVQIARRAPTAADLTRFAPIVETKPDGVRIAVVQADEGKDANLKAEIAIASPAAAVFQAIRVFEGRVRLTNLKAACDVDLRRGPIDATGLAGRVRLESGIGSVDVRDTDLTPGGMLRLRVFNGPLRVRFARAPANARILAVTFNGRIESDIPLTKKDQFGPRFGEATLGSGEPVMSLDVVKGDITITVNR
;
A
#
# COMPACT_ATOMS: atom_id res chain seq x y z
N MET A 1 -14.61 -42.46 -73.29
CA MET A 1 -14.69 -42.73 -71.83
C MET A 1 -13.51 -42.08 -71.14
N ARG A 2 -13.81 -41.28 -70.12
CA ARG A 2 -12.94 -40.83 -69.02
C ARG A 2 -11.68 -40.01 -69.30
N SER A 3 -11.59 -38.99 -68.44
CA SER A 3 -10.40 -38.50 -67.73
C SER A 3 -9.66 -37.32 -68.34
N THR A 4 -9.92 -36.19 -67.69
CA THR A 4 -9.19 -34.93 -67.76
C THR A 4 -8.28 -34.83 -66.53
N ALA A 5 -6.99 -34.58 -66.78
CA ALA A 5 -5.94 -34.13 -65.87
C ALA A 5 -4.72 -33.86 -66.78
N ILE A 6 -3.80 -32.93 -66.61
CA ILE A 6 -3.44 -31.91 -65.62
C ILE A 6 -2.34 -31.06 -66.31
N ALA A 7 -2.14 -29.83 -65.82
CA ALA A 7 -0.93 -28.98 -65.96
C ALA A 7 -0.61 -28.35 -67.32
N LEU A 8 -0.28 -27.05 -67.31
CA LEU A 8 1.12 -26.61 -67.45
C LEU A 8 1.25 -25.10 -67.18
N LEU A 9 2.35 -24.76 -66.51
CA LEU A 9 2.91 -23.43 -66.30
C LEU A 9 3.65 -22.97 -67.57
N LEU A 10 3.51 -21.71 -68.01
CA LEU A 10 4.61 -20.80 -68.46
C LEU A 10 4.11 -19.62 -69.34
N LEU A 11 4.58 -18.43 -68.94
CA LEU A 11 4.93 -17.21 -69.69
C LEU A 11 4.65 -17.15 -71.21
N PHE A 12 4.06 -16.03 -71.68
CA PHE A 12 4.71 -15.10 -72.61
C PHE A 12 3.96 -13.77 -72.75
N CYS A 13 4.70 -12.77 -73.24
CA CYS A 13 4.58 -11.33 -73.12
C CYS A 13 3.45 -10.60 -73.88
N ALA A 14 3.29 -9.33 -73.46
CA ALA A 14 3.29 -8.11 -74.29
C ALA A 14 1.98 -7.32 -74.38
N GLY A 15 2.12 -5.99 -74.21
CA GLY A 15 1.17 -4.99 -74.70
C GLY A 15 0.61 -4.06 -73.63
N ALA A 16 1.30 -2.95 -73.36
CA ALA A 16 0.73 -1.80 -72.66
C ALA A 16 -0.44 -1.21 -73.48
N PRO A 17 -1.43 -0.61 -72.80
CA PRO A 17 -1.50 0.84 -72.93
C PRO A 17 -1.70 1.56 -71.60
N SER A 18 -1.05 2.71 -71.55
CA SER A 18 -1.14 3.78 -70.55
C SER A 18 -2.59 4.22 -70.26
N ALA A 19 -2.95 4.26 -68.99
CA ALA A 19 -4.10 4.99 -68.45
C ALA A 19 -3.60 6.01 -67.39
N PRO A 20 -4.28 7.18 -67.26
CA PRO A 20 -3.76 8.35 -66.56
C PRO A 20 -3.89 8.23 -65.03
N GLY A 21 -3.02 8.98 -64.36
CA GLY A 21 -2.66 8.81 -62.95
C GLY A 21 -3.78 8.93 -61.91
N LEU A 22 -3.64 8.10 -60.89
CA LEU A 22 -4.22 8.31 -59.56
C LEU A 22 -3.22 9.12 -58.73
N PRO A 23 -3.67 10.10 -57.92
CA PRO A 23 -2.78 10.90 -57.11
C PRO A 23 -2.08 10.05 -56.05
N ALA A 24 -0.80 10.39 -55.84
CA ALA A 24 0.10 9.76 -54.92
C ALA A 24 -0.47 9.65 -53.49
N ASP A 25 -0.21 8.49 -52.91
CA ASP A 25 -0.20 8.16 -51.49
C ASP A 25 -0.04 9.38 -50.57
N VAL A 26 -1.12 9.72 -49.87
CA VAL A 26 -1.01 10.42 -48.57
C VAL A 26 -1.11 9.35 -47.49
N PHE A 27 -0.09 8.50 -47.39
CA PHE A 27 0.18 7.81 -46.14
C PHE A 27 0.74 8.84 -45.16
N SER A 28 -0.17 9.52 -44.47
CA SER A 28 0.14 10.29 -43.28
C SER A 28 0.87 9.37 -42.30
N ARG A 29 2.18 9.60 -42.16
CA ARG A 29 3.00 8.94 -41.15
C ARG A 29 2.48 9.42 -39.80
N ILE A 30 1.61 8.62 -39.18
CA ILE A 30 1.38 8.72 -37.73
C ILE A 30 2.70 8.31 -37.10
N SER A 31 3.55 9.31 -36.85
CA SER A 31 4.70 9.12 -35.96
C SER A 31 4.10 8.80 -34.59
N PRO A 32 4.46 7.69 -33.94
CA PRO A 32 4.08 7.50 -32.55
C PRO A 32 4.70 8.66 -31.77
N ALA A 33 3.86 9.47 -31.15
CA ALA A 33 4.32 10.47 -30.20
C ALA A 33 5.11 9.71 -29.13
N SER A 34 6.44 9.86 -29.18
CA SER A 34 7.32 9.46 -28.09
C SER A 34 6.88 10.27 -26.88
N ALA A 35 6.06 9.68 -26.00
CA ALA A 35 5.76 10.28 -24.71
C ALA A 35 7.12 10.54 -24.04
N ALA A 36 7.41 11.81 -23.75
CA ALA A 36 8.59 12.14 -22.98
C ALA A 36 8.53 11.34 -21.67
N PRO A 37 9.65 10.75 -21.21
CA PRO A 37 9.64 10.03 -19.95
C PRO A 37 9.20 10.96 -18.81
N ASP A 38 8.36 10.45 -17.91
CA ASP A 38 7.95 11.18 -16.70
C ASP A 38 9.17 11.80 -16.01
N ALA A 39 9.02 13.04 -15.56
CA ALA A 39 10.01 13.69 -14.70
C ALA A 39 10.09 12.94 -13.36
N SER A 40 11.31 12.79 -12.84
CA SER A 40 11.53 12.17 -11.54
C SER A 40 12.72 12.79 -10.83
N ASP A 41 12.68 12.76 -9.49
CA ASP A 41 13.82 13.06 -8.66
C ASP A 41 13.86 12.17 -7.41
N ARG A 42 14.99 12.24 -6.71
CA ARG A 42 15.20 11.49 -5.46
C ARG A 42 16.03 12.31 -4.49
N ILE A 43 15.64 12.27 -3.22
CA ILE A 43 16.44 12.78 -2.11
C ILE A 43 16.71 11.69 -1.08
N SER A 44 17.82 11.83 -0.36
CA SER A 44 18.13 11.01 0.82
C SER A 44 18.61 11.91 1.94
N ARG A 45 18.09 11.66 3.16
CA ARG A 45 18.43 12.38 4.38
C ARG A 45 18.66 11.39 5.50
N ILE A 46 19.67 11.65 6.32
CA ILE A 46 19.87 10.99 7.61
C ILE A 46 19.52 12.02 8.67
N VAL A 47 18.63 11.63 9.58
CA VAL A 47 18.14 12.48 10.66
C VAL A 47 18.51 11.82 12.00
N PRO A 48 19.30 12.48 12.86
CA PRO A 48 19.52 12.02 14.22
C PRO A 48 18.18 11.88 14.95
N LEU A 49 18.00 10.78 15.69
CA LEU A 49 16.74 10.49 16.37
C LEU A 49 17.02 10.19 17.85
N ALA A 50 16.66 11.11 18.74
CA ALA A 50 16.65 10.83 20.16
C ALA A 50 15.51 9.83 20.50
N GLU A 51 15.71 9.00 21.50
CA GLU A 51 14.72 8.03 21.95
C GLU A 51 13.39 8.71 22.30
N GLY A 52 12.27 8.08 21.91
CA GLY A 52 10.92 8.62 22.16
C GLY A 52 10.53 9.83 21.30
N THR A 53 11.43 10.38 20.47
CA THR A 53 11.09 11.46 19.55
C THR A 53 9.96 11.04 18.61
N PRO A 54 8.82 11.76 18.58
CA PRO A 54 7.70 11.38 17.74
C PRO A 54 8.01 11.68 16.27
N ILE A 55 7.61 10.75 15.40
CA ILE A 55 7.74 10.86 13.94
C ILE A 55 6.36 10.99 13.33
N ARG A 56 6.20 11.96 12.42
CA ARG A 56 4.99 12.17 11.63
C ARG A 56 5.30 12.07 10.14
N VAL A 57 4.51 11.28 9.43
CA VAL A 57 4.60 11.08 7.99
C VAL A 57 3.27 11.48 7.35
N ASP A 58 3.28 12.45 6.43
CA ASP A 58 2.08 12.88 5.70
C ASP A 58 2.31 12.77 4.18
N ALA A 59 1.44 12.08 3.46
CA ALA A 59 1.55 11.97 2.00
C ALA A 59 0.19 11.99 1.29
N THR A 60 0.13 12.59 0.09
CA THR A 60 -1.10 12.56 -0.71
C THR A 60 -1.20 11.28 -1.53
N VAL A 61 -0.35 11.10 -2.55
CA VAL A 61 -0.33 9.89 -3.39
C VAL A 61 1.05 9.25 -3.27
N ALA A 62 1.18 8.25 -2.41
CA ALA A 62 2.49 7.68 -2.11
C ALA A 62 2.47 6.23 -1.63
N ASP A 63 3.50 5.48 -2.02
CA ASP A 63 3.90 4.26 -1.33
C ASP A 63 4.83 4.62 -0.18
N VAL A 64 4.51 4.17 1.02
CA VAL A 64 5.29 4.40 2.25
C VAL A 64 5.80 3.07 2.76
N ILE A 65 7.12 2.94 2.89
CA ILE A 65 7.79 1.73 3.36
C ILE A 65 8.60 2.10 4.60
N ILE A 66 8.28 1.47 5.73
CA ILE A 66 8.96 1.73 7.00
C ILE A 66 9.54 0.43 7.53
N THR A 67 10.85 0.42 7.77
CA THR A 67 11.58 -0.74 8.28
C THR A 67 12.33 -0.37 9.55
N GLY A 68 11.98 -1.04 10.65
CA GLY A 68 12.72 -0.99 11.91
C GLY A 68 13.95 -1.90 11.89
N SER A 69 15.06 -1.41 12.41
CA SER A 69 16.35 -2.09 12.48
C SER A 69 17.12 -1.68 13.75
N ASN A 70 18.37 -2.12 13.89
CA ASN A 70 19.25 -1.74 14.99
C ASN A 70 20.00 -0.42 14.76
N ARG A 71 19.66 0.32 13.69
CA ARG A 71 20.27 1.63 13.43
C ARG A 71 19.89 2.64 14.52
N PRO A 72 20.75 3.63 14.83
CA PRO A 72 20.48 4.66 15.82
C PRO A 72 19.78 5.90 15.24
N ASP A 73 19.66 6.00 13.91
CA ASP A 73 19.18 7.18 13.19
C ASP A 73 18.00 6.88 12.27
N LEU A 74 17.40 7.91 11.72
CA LEU A 74 16.36 7.81 10.71
C LEU A 74 16.95 8.08 9.33
N GLN A 75 16.97 7.08 8.46
CA GLN A 75 17.32 7.26 7.05
C GLN A 75 16.05 7.34 6.22
N VAL A 76 15.84 8.50 5.61
CA VAL A 76 14.69 8.82 4.78
C VAL A 76 15.14 8.91 3.34
N GLN A 77 14.44 8.22 2.45
CA GLN A 77 14.61 8.29 1.01
C GLN A 77 13.26 8.61 0.39
N ILE A 78 13.21 9.64 -0.44
CA ILE A 78 11.99 10.05 -1.13
C ILE A 78 12.29 10.09 -2.61
N ALA A 79 11.56 9.31 -3.40
CA ALA A 79 11.55 9.40 -4.86
C ALA A 79 10.21 9.99 -5.31
N ARG A 80 10.21 10.88 -6.28
CA ARG A 80 9.00 11.51 -6.81
C ARG A 80 8.92 11.31 -8.31
N ARG A 81 7.70 11.19 -8.81
CA ARG A 81 7.41 11.06 -10.23
C ARG A 81 6.23 11.95 -10.61
N ALA A 82 6.37 12.67 -11.71
CA ALA A 82 5.32 13.51 -12.25
C ALA A 82 5.41 13.59 -13.79
N PRO A 83 4.34 13.98 -14.50
CA PRO A 83 4.38 14.13 -15.95
C PRO A 83 5.42 15.14 -16.44
N THR A 84 5.61 16.25 -15.70
CA THR A 84 6.59 17.28 -16.05
C THR A 84 7.48 17.67 -14.87
N ALA A 85 8.65 18.25 -15.15
CA ALA A 85 9.54 18.74 -14.10
C ALA A 85 8.92 19.90 -13.29
N ALA A 86 8.08 20.72 -13.92
CA ALA A 86 7.34 21.79 -13.23
C ALA A 86 6.36 21.22 -12.20
N ASP A 87 5.73 20.07 -12.50
CA ASP A 87 4.79 19.42 -11.59
C ASP A 87 5.44 18.97 -10.28
N LEU A 88 6.75 18.67 -10.27
CA LEU A 88 7.47 18.33 -9.03
C LEU A 88 7.42 19.44 -7.98
N THR A 89 7.21 20.70 -8.38
CA THR A 89 7.07 21.80 -7.42
C THR A 89 5.74 21.74 -6.64
N ARG A 90 4.72 21.06 -7.20
CA ARG A 90 3.38 20.95 -6.60
C ARG A 90 3.32 20.00 -5.41
N PHE A 91 4.39 19.26 -5.12
CA PHE A 91 4.46 18.29 -4.02
C PHE A 91 5.90 18.12 -3.53
N ALA A 92 6.48 19.23 -3.08
CA ALA A 92 7.84 19.30 -2.56
C ALA A 92 8.05 18.36 -1.34
N PRO A 93 9.16 17.61 -1.28
CA PRO A 93 9.45 16.74 -0.14
C PRO A 93 9.96 17.58 1.04
N ILE A 94 9.45 17.28 2.22
CA ILE A 94 9.83 17.92 3.48
C ILE A 94 10.42 16.84 4.38
N VAL A 95 11.61 17.07 4.92
CA VAL A 95 12.23 16.25 5.98
C VAL A 95 12.84 17.22 6.98
N GLU A 96 12.12 17.47 8.08
CA GLU A 96 12.47 18.49 9.07
C GLU A 96 12.51 17.89 10.47
N THR A 97 13.47 18.35 11.28
CA THR A 97 13.49 18.09 12.73
C THR A 97 13.08 19.36 13.44
N LYS A 98 12.07 19.25 14.30
CA LYS A 98 11.53 20.33 15.13
C LYS A 98 11.58 19.92 16.60
N PRO A 99 11.45 20.86 17.55
CA PRO A 99 11.41 20.52 18.97
C PRO A 99 10.29 19.54 19.33
N ASP A 100 9.22 19.48 18.54
CA ASP A 100 8.06 18.61 18.74
C ASP A 100 8.13 17.28 17.97
N GLY A 101 9.22 16.99 17.25
CA GLY A 101 9.44 15.73 16.55
C GLY A 101 10.08 15.84 15.17
N VAL A 102 10.07 14.72 14.43
CA VAL A 102 10.50 14.66 13.03
C VAL A 102 9.28 14.66 12.12
N ARG A 103 9.28 15.56 11.13
CA ARG A 103 8.24 15.65 10.09
C ARG A 103 8.80 15.21 8.74
N ILE A 104 8.14 14.24 8.13
CA ILE A 104 8.38 13.79 6.76
C ILE A 104 7.08 14.02 5.97
N ALA A 105 7.13 14.79 4.88
CA ALA A 105 5.92 15.04 4.11
C ALA A 105 6.16 15.10 2.60
N VAL A 106 5.22 14.53 1.84
CA VAL A 106 5.10 14.71 0.39
C VAL A 106 3.63 14.93 0.06
N VAL A 107 3.18 16.15 0.27
CA VAL A 107 1.77 16.55 0.17
C VAL A 107 1.60 17.46 -1.05
N GLN A 108 0.58 17.18 -1.86
CA GLN A 108 0.25 18.03 -2.99
C GLN A 108 -0.32 19.37 -2.51
N ALA A 109 0.12 20.47 -3.12
CA ALA A 109 -0.35 21.82 -2.86
C ALA A 109 -1.86 21.96 -3.12
N ASP A 110 -2.47 22.96 -2.49
CA ASP A 110 -3.89 23.32 -2.68
C ASP A 110 -4.85 22.13 -2.47
N GLU A 111 -4.51 21.25 -1.53
CA GLU A 111 -5.27 20.02 -1.23
C GLU A 111 -5.45 19.08 -2.44
N GLY A 112 -4.53 19.17 -3.40
CA GLY A 112 -4.50 18.36 -4.61
C GLY A 112 -4.48 16.85 -4.34
N LYS A 113 -5.06 16.08 -5.26
CA LYS A 113 -5.18 14.61 -5.22
C LYS A 113 -4.93 13.98 -6.59
N ASP A 114 -4.06 14.62 -7.38
CA ASP A 114 -3.72 14.18 -8.72
C ASP A 114 -2.95 12.86 -8.65
N ALA A 115 -3.55 11.80 -9.20
CA ALA A 115 -2.98 10.46 -9.19
C ALA A 115 -1.67 10.35 -10.00
N ASN A 116 -1.33 11.34 -10.84
CA ASN A 116 -0.09 11.35 -11.62
C ASN A 116 1.11 11.93 -10.84
N LEU A 117 0.88 12.57 -9.69
CA LEU A 117 1.93 13.13 -8.84
C LEU A 117 2.22 12.16 -7.69
N LYS A 118 3.15 11.23 -7.94
CA LYS A 118 3.40 10.07 -7.08
C LYS A 118 4.70 10.20 -6.32
N ALA A 119 4.72 9.68 -5.10
CA ALA A 119 5.92 9.54 -4.31
C ALA A 119 6.15 8.10 -3.84
N GLU A 120 7.41 7.76 -3.61
CA GLU A 120 7.81 6.61 -2.81
C GLU A 120 8.64 7.13 -1.64
N ILE A 121 8.22 6.80 -0.42
CA ILE A 121 8.86 7.22 0.83
C ILE A 121 9.38 5.95 1.52
N ALA A 122 10.69 5.74 1.50
CA ALA A 122 11.34 4.65 2.21
C ALA A 122 12.05 5.18 3.46
N ILE A 123 11.70 4.62 4.62
CA ILE A 123 12.20 5.02 5.93
C ILE A 123 12.82 3.79 6.61
N ALA A 124 14.12 3.83 6.83
CA ALA A 124 14.78 2.92 7.75
C ALA A 124 14.93 3.63 9.10
N SER A 125 14.47 3.00 10.18
CA SER A 125 14.43 3.59 11.53
C SER A 125 14.95 2.60 12.60
N PRO A 126 15.25 3.06 13.82
CA PRO A 126 15.37 2.17 14.96
C PRO A 126 14.05 1.42 15.17
N ALA A 127 14.11 0.14 15.54
CA ALA A 127 12.90 -0.64 15.80
C ALA A 127 12.01 -0.04 16.92
N ALA A 128 12.60 0.69 17.86
CA ALA A 128 11.91 1.39 18.94
C ALA A 128 11.38 2.79 18.56
N ALA A 129 11.49 3.21 17.30
CA ALA A 129 11.01 4.51 16.85
C ALA A 129 9.49 4.67 17.02
N VAL A 130 9.06 5.85 17.47
CA VAL A 130 7.66 6.19 17.72
C VAL A 130 7.06 6.88 16.50
N PHE A 131 6.28 6.15 15.71
CA PHE A 131 5.50 6.71 14.60
C PHE A 131 4.14 7.17 15.11
N GLN A 132 4.11 8.42 15.60
CA GLN A 132 2.91 9.01 16.19
C GLN A 132 1.78 9.14 15.18
N ALA A 133 2.10 9.39 13.91
CA ALA A 133 1.10 9.45 12.84
C ALA A 133 1.74 9.18 11.48
N ILE A 134 1.12 8.29 10.71
CA ILE A 134 1.39 8.06 9.29
C ILE A 134 0.07 8.24 8.55
N ARG A 135 -0.07 9.35 7.83
CA ARG A 135 -1.30 9.72 7.13
C ARG A 135 -1.05 9.71 5.64
N VAL A 136 -1.80 8.88 4.93
CA VAL A 136 -1.66 8.73 3.47
C VAL A 136 -3.04 8.78 2.84
N PHE A 137 -3.23 9.64 1.83
CA PHE A 137 -4.52 9.71 1.15
C PHE A 137 -4.71 8.54 0.17
N GLU A 138 -3.74 8.26 -0.69
CA GLU A 138 -3.80 7.14 -1.63
C GLU A 138 -2.43 6.49 -1.80
N GLY A 139 -2.38 5.15 -1.81
CA GLY A 139 -1.17 4.38 -2.05
C GLY A 139 -1.08 3.14 -1.17
N ARG A 140 0.13 2.66 -0.87
CA ARG A 140 0.35 1.52 0.02
C ARG A 140 1.21 1.90 1.21
N VAL A 141 0.87 1.38 2.38
CA VAL A 141 1.75 1.46 3.56
C VAL A 141 2.30 0.07 3.88
N ARG A 142 3.63 -0.08 3.94
CA ARG A 142 4.30 -1.30 4.40
C ARG A 142 5.10 -1.01 5.65
N LEU A 143 4.83 -1.76 6.72
CA LEU A 143 5.51 -1.64 8.00
C LEU A 143 6.22 -2.94 8.34
N THR A 144 7.46 -2.85 8.80
CA THR A 144 8.24 -4.02 9.20
C THR A 144 9.02 -3.74 10.47
N ASN A 145 8.91 -4.65 11.43
CA ASN A 145 9.77 -4.71 12.63
C ASN A 145 9.76 -3.43 13.50
N LEU A 146 8.59 -2.83 13.73
CA LEU A 146 8.43 -1.72 14.69
C LEU A 146 7.94 -2.25 16.04
N LYS A 147 8.54 -1.78 17.13
CA LYS A 147 8.36 -2.30 18.49
C LYS A 147 7.82 -1.27 19.49
N ALA A 148 7.49 -0.08 19.00
CA ALA A 148 6.91 1.01 19.78
C ALA A 148 5.57 1.46 19.19
N ALA A 149 5.08 2.62 19.62
CA ALA A 149 3.79 3.11 19.13
C ALA A 149 3.82 3.41 17.62
N CYS A 150 2.79 2.97 16.91
CA CYS A 150 2.62 3.16 15.48
C CYS A 150 1.14 3.39 15.15
N ASP A 151 0.81 4.58 14.62
CA ASP A 151 -0.54 4.96 14.21
C ASP A 151 -0.57 5.27 12.70
N VAL A 152 -1.42 4.56 11.96
CA VAL A 152 -1.60 4.72 10.51
C VAL A 152 -3.06 5.01 10.16
N ASP A 153 -3.28 6.06 9.38
CA ASP A 153 -4.54 6.36 8.68
C ASP A 153 -4.27 6.42 7.17
N LEU A 154 -4.71 5.38 6.46
CA LEU A 154 -4.64 5.30 5.00
C LEU A 154 -6.06 5.43 4.42
N ARG A 155 -6.32 6.47 3.63
CA ARG A 155 -7.68 6.67 3.08
C ARG A 155 -8.01 5.67 1.99
N ARG A 156 -7.07 5.39 1.08
CA ARG A 156 -7.23 4.42 -0.01
C ARG A 156 -5.96 3.61 -0.22
N GLY A 157 -6.10 2.29 -0.05
CA GLY A 157 -5.12 1.28 -0.40
C GLY A 157 -4.80 0.33 0.74
N PRO A 158 -3.89 -0.63 0.52
CA PRO A 158 -3.59 -1.66 1.49
C PRO A 158 -2.54 -1.21 2.51
N ILE A 159 -2.67 -1.74 3.73
CA ILE A 159 -1.65 -1.71 4.77
C ILE A 159 -1.12 -3.14 4.96
N ASP A 160 0.16 -3.35 4.68
CA ASP A 160 0.88 -4.59 4.98
C ASP A 160 1.78 -4.37 6.19
N ALA A 161 1.60 -5.14 7.25
CA ALA A 161 2.40 -5.02 8.47
C ALA A 161 2.98 -6.36 8.89
N THR A 162 4.28 -6.40 9.19
CA THR A 162 4.95 -7.62 9.66
C THR A 162 5.81 -7.35 10.90
N GLY A 163 5.68 -8.17 11.93
CA GLY A 163 6.54 -8.10 13.10
C GLY A 163 6.33 -6.85 13.95
N LEU A 164 5.10 -6.35 14.04
CA LEU A 164 4.77 -5.20 14.89
C LEU A 164 4.58 -5.62 16.36
N ALA A 165 4.90 -4.72 17.29
CA ALA A 165 4.69 -4.89 18.74
C ALA A 165 4.44 -3.54 19.42
N GLY A 166 3.96 -3.55 20.67
CA GLY A 166 3.65 -2.33 21.42
C GLY A 166 2.22 -1.83 21.20
N ARG A 167 2.06 -0.51 21.00
CA ARG A 167 0.75 0.12 20.77
C ARG A 167 0.55 0.41 19.29
N VAL A 168 -0.20 -0.44 18.61
CA VAL A 168 -0.39 -0.40 17.16
C VAL A 168 -1.84 -0.04 16.84
N ARG A 169 -2.01 0.98 16.00
CA ARG A 169 -3.30 1.36 15.40
C ARG A 169 -3.14 1.45 13.89
N LEU A 170 -3.86 0.62 13.14
CA LEU A 170 -3.86 0.67 11.68
C LEU A 170 -5.29 0.84 11.18
N GLU A 171 -5.52 1.87 10.37
CA GLU A 171 -6.83 2.19 9.80
C GLU A 171 -6.72 2.35 8.28
N SER A 172 -7.55 1.60 7.54
CA SER A 172 -7.72 1.78 6.09
C SER A 172 -9.18 2.11 5.75
N GLY A 173 -9.39 3.16 4.98
CA GLY A 173 -10.71 3.53 4.46
C GLY A 173 -11.18 2.53 3.40
N ILE A 174 -10.55 2.55 2.22
CA ILE A 174 -10.85 1.61 1.13
C ILE A 174 -9.59 0.82 0.83
N GLY A 175 -9.54 -0.45 1.24
CA GLY A 175 -8.36 -1.30 1.09
C GLY A 175 -8.34 -2.44 2.09
N SER A 176 -7.21 -3.16 2.18
CA SER A 176 -7.01 -4.22 3.16
C SER A 176 -6.08 -3.81 4.29
N VAL A 177 -6.19 -4.50 5.42
CA VAL A 177 -5.18 -4.50 6.47
C VAL A 177 -4.72 -5.94 6.68
N ASP A 178 -3.47 -6.21 6.36
CA ASP A 178 -2.83 -7.52 6.43
C ASP A 178 -1.69 -7.49 7.45
N VAL A 179 -1.92 -8.03 8.64
CA VAL A 179 -0.95 -8.07 9.74
C VAL A 179 -0.41 -9.48 9.93
N ARG A 180 0.91 -9.60 9.97
CA ARG A 180 1.64 -10.87 10.06
C ARG A 180 2.64 -10.85 11.20
N ASP A 181 2.74 -11.96 11.92
CA ASP A 181 3.79 -12.20 12.91
C ASP A 181 3.89 -11.08 13.97
N THR A 182 2.74 -10.47 14.29
CA THR A 182 2.63 -9.43 15.31
C THR A 182 2.75 -10.04 16.70
N ASP A 183 3.43 -9.32 17.61
CA ASP A 183 3.57 -9.74 19.00
C ASP A 183 2.62 -8.93 19.89
N LEU A 184 1.78 -9.65 20.65
CA LEU A 184 0.85 -9.08 21.61
C LEU A 184 1.57 -8.90 22.95
N THR A 185 2.38 -7.85 23.03
CA THR A 185 3.22 -7.57 24.20
C THR A 185 2.40 -7.08 25.40
N PRO A 186 2.76 -7.43 26.65
CA PRO A 186 2.15 -6.87 27.86
C PRO A 186 2.14 -5.33 27.84
N GLY A 187 1.02 -4.72 28.23
CA GLY A 187 0.82 -3.26 28.16
C GLY A 187 0.69 -2.67 26.75
N GLY A 188 0.74 -3.51 25.72
CA GLY A 188 0.50 -3.15 24.33
C GLY A 188 -0.99 -3.09 23.97
N MET A 189 -1.26 -2.85 22.69
CA MET A 189 -2.60 -2.89 22.11
C MET A 189 -2.45 -3.10 20.60
N LEU A 190 -3.34 -3.90 20.01
CA LEU A 190 -3.48 -4.00 18.56
C LEU A 190 -4.89 -3.58 18.15
N ARG A 191 -5.01 -2.42 17.50
CA ARG A 191 -6.28 -1.90 16.99
C ARG A 191 -6.25 -1.79 15.49
N LEU A 192 -7.06 -2.61 14.82
CA LEU A 192 -7.11 -2.68 13.36
C LEU A 192 -8.51 -2.32 12.90
N ARG A 193 -8.60 -1.39 11.94
CA ARG A 193 -9.88 -0.93 11.41
C ARG A 193 -9.85 -0.89 9.88
N VAL A 194 -10.90 -1.43 9.27
CA VAL A 194 -11.11 -1.33 7.82
C VAL A 194 -12.54 -0.87 7.54
N PHE A 195 -12.72 0.20 6.77
CA PHE A 195 -14.06 0.63 6.41
C PHE A 195 -14.62 -0.20 5.25
N ASN A 196 -13.87 -0.39 4.17
CA ASN A 196 -14.26 -1.25 3.05
C ASN A 196 -13.08 -2.09 2.54
N GLY A 197 -13.12 -3.38 2.85
CA GLY A 197 -12.16 -4.39 2.44
C GLY A 197 -11.86 -5.40 3.56
N PRO A 198 -11.02 -6.41 3.27
CA PRO A 198 -10.72 -7.48 4.22
C PRO A 198 -9.71 -7.05 5.29
N LEU A 199 -9.84 -7.64 6.48
CA LEU A 199 -8.87 -7.53 7.57
C LEU A 199 -8.34 -8.92 7.89
N ARG A 200 -7.01 -9.11 7.78
CA ARG A 200 -6.36 -10.39 8.03
C ARG A 200 -5.28 -10.25 9.09
N VAL A 201 -5.32 -11.12 10.08
CA VAL A 201 -4.27 -11.25 11.10
C VAL A 201 -3.75 -12.68 11.06
N ARG A 202 -2.44 -12.83 10.88
CA ARG A 202 -1.75 -14.12 10.90
C ARG A 202 -0.72 -14.15 12.02
N PHE A 203 -0.88 -15.07 12.95
CA PHE A 203 0.09 -15.32 14.01
C PHE A 203 1.03 -16.48 13.64
N ALA A 204 2.28 -16.38 14.08
CA ALA A 204 3.23 -17.50 13.98
C ALA A 204 2.89 -18.65 14.95
N ARG A 205 2.24 -18.32 16.08
CA ARG A 205 1.76 -19.25 17.11
C ARG A 205 0.56 -18.63 17.81
N ALA A 206 -0.28 -19.44 18.44
CA ALA A 206 -1.40 -18.92 19.20
C ALA A 206 -0.89 -17.96 20.30
N PRO A 207 -1.47 -16.77 20.46
CA PRO A 207 -1.07 -15.86 21.53
C PRO A 207 -1.41 -16.46 22.91
N ALA A 208 -0.47 -16.39 23.85
CA ALA A 208 -0.66 -16.93 25.19
C ALA A 208 -1.62 -16.08 26.04
N ASN A 209 -1.61 -14.76 25.83
CA ASN A 209 -2.46 -13.80 26.51
C ASN A 209 -3.03 -12.81 25.48
N ALA A 210 -4.34 -12.61 25.50
CA ALA A 210 -5.01 -11.58 24.70
C ALA A 210 -6.48 -11.47 25.10
N ARG A 211 -7.06 -10.29 24.96
CA ARG A 211 -8.51 -10.14 24.79
C ARG A 211 -8.79 -9.77 23.34
N ILE A 212 -9.47 -10.68 22.65
CA ILE A 212 -9.78 -10.55 21.23
C ILE A 212 -11.22 -10.08 21.09
N LEU A 213 -11.41 -9.01 20.33
CA LEU A 213 -12.71 -8.46 19.96
C LEU A 213 -12.73 -8.26 18.44
N ALA A 214 -13.56 -9.02 17.75
CA ALA A 214 -13.72 -8.94 16.30
C ALA A 214 -15.16 -8.56 15.97
N VAL A 215 -15.35 -7.49 15.20
CA VAL A 215 -16.67 -6.98 14.81
C VAL A 215 -16.67 -6.67 13.32
N THR A 216 -17.61 -7.26 12.58
CA THR A 216 -17.90 -6.84 11.20
C THR A 216 -19.38 -6.56 10.99
N PHE A 217 -19.70 -5.40 10.41
CA PHE A 217 -21.08 -5.04 10.12
C PHE A 217 -21.61 -5.84 8.92
N ASN A 218 -20.85 -5.87 7.82
CA ASN A 218 -21.18 -6.64 6.63
C ASN A 218 -20.01 -7.51 6.14
N GLY A 219 -19.95 -8.75 6.64
CA GLY A 219 -18.93 -9.74 6.28
C GLY A 219 -18.99 -10.98 7.17
N ARG A 220 -17.93 -11.78 7.18
CA ARG A 220 -17.78 -12.99 8.01
C ARG A 220 -16.60 -12.85 8.97
N ILE A 221 -16.65 -13.63 10.05
CA ILE A 221 -15.53 -13.78 10.99
C ILE A 221 -15.08 -15.24 10.98
N GLU A 222 -13.89 -15.46 10.43
CA GLU A 222 -13.20 -16.75 10.40
C GLU A 222 -11.97 -16.69 11.31
N SER A 223 -11.78 -17.70 12.15
CA SER A 223 -10.72 -17.69 13.17
C SER A 223 -10.27 -19.10 13.51
N ASP A 224 -8.96 -19.32 13.47
CA ASP A 224 -8.30 -20.51 14.03
C ASP A 224 -8.31 -20.51 15.56
N ILE A 225 -8.41 -19.32 16.18
CA ILE A 225 -8.62 -19.17 17.62
C ILE A 225 -10.12 -19.36 17.90
N PRO A 226 -10.54 -20.20 18.86
CA PRO A 226 -11.95 -20.41 19.17
C PRO A 226 -12.55 -19.11 19.74
N LEU A 227 -13.51 -18.53 19.01
CA LEU A 227 -14.24 -17.33 19.43
C LEU A 227 -15.66 -17.70 19.87
N THR A 228 -16.15 -17.05 20.93
CA THR A 228 -17.58 -16.97 21.22
C THR A 228 -18.23 -16.03 20.21
N LYS A 229 -19.02 -16.58 19.28
CA LYS A 229 -19.63 -15.82 18.18
C LYS A 229 -21.07 -15.44 18.47
N LYS A 230 -21.48 -14.25 18.00
CA LYS A 230 -22.87 -13.83 17.87
C LYS A 230 -23.09 -13.39 16.43
N ASP A 231 -23.90 -14.16 15.71
CA ASP A 231 -24.08 -14.05 14.26
C ASP A 231 -25.54 -14.14 13.80
N GLN A 232 -26.50 -14.24 14.72
CA GLN A 232 -27.93 -14.43 14.39
C GLN A 232 -28.63 -13.12 13.98
N PHE A 233 -28.36 -12.00 14.67
CA PHE A 233 -29.01 -10.71 14.41
C PHE A 233 -28.03 -9.55 14.62
N GLY A 234 -28.01 -8.60 13.67
CA GLY A 234 -27.13 -7.42 13.74
C GLY A 234 -25.71 -7.64 13.21
N PRO A 235 -24.73 -6.83 13.64
CA PRO A 235 -23.32 -7.01 13.28
C PRO A 235 -22.82 -8.39 13.72
N ARG A 236 -21.89 -8.98 12.96
CA ARG A 236 -21.20 -10.20 13.39
C ARG A 236 -20.19 -9.81 14.45
N PHE A 237 -20.20 -10.56 15.53
CA PHE A 237 -19.32 -10.35 16.67
C PHE A 237 -18.63 -11.66 17.05
N GLY A 238 -17.36 -11.59 17.40
CA GLY A 238 -16.59 -12.69 17.95
C GLY A 238 -15.67 -12.19 19.07
N GLU A 239 -15.67 -12.86 20.20
CA GLU A 239 -14.77 -12.55 21.31
C GLU A 239 -14.05 -13.78 21.85
N ALA A 240 -12.85 -13.57 22.39
CA ALA A 240 -12.13 -14.57 23.17
C ALA A 240 -11.27 -13.88 24.22
N THR A 241 -11.08 -14.56 25.36
CA THR A 241 -10.11 -14.17 26.38
C THR A 241 -9.13 -15.32 26.54
N LEU A 242 -7.85 -15.03 26.32
CA LEU A 242 -6.74 -15.96 26.42
C LEU A 242 -5.85 -15.55 27.58
N GLY A 243 -5.45 -16.52 28.42
CA GLY A 243 -4.58 -16.28 29.57
C GLY A 243 -5.11 -15.17 30.47
N SER A 244 -4.27 -14.16 30.71
CA SER A 244 -4.60 -12.98 31.54
C SER A 244 -5.62 -12.02 30.92
N GLY A 245 -5.94 -12.15 29.63
CA GLY A 245 -6.87 -11.25 28.94
C GLY A 245 -6.28 -9.90 28.52
N GLU A 246 -4.96 -9.70 28.66
CA GLU A 246 -4.25 -8.53 28.13
C GLU A 246 -3.06 -8.99 27.28
N PRO A 247 -2.69 -8.28 26.20
CA PRO A 247 -3.25 -7.00 25.75
C PRO A 247 -4.56 -7.16 24.94
N VAL A 248 -5.26 -6.04 24.75
CA VAL A 248 -6.44 -5.98 23.87
C VAL A 248 -6.04 -6.01 22.38
N MET A 249 -6.68 -6.90 21.63
CA MET A 249 -6.71 -6.91 20.17
C MET A 249 -8.14 -6.63 19.69
N SER A 250 -8.35 -5.48 19.05
CA SER A 250 -9.64 -5.04 18.49
C SER A 250 -9.55 -4.98 16.97
N LEU A 251 -10.44 -5.73 16.32
CA LEU A 251 -10.57 -5.85 14.87
C LEU A 251 -11.95 -5.33 14.46
N ASP A 252 -12.01 -4.17 13.81
CA ASP A 252 -13.25 -3.52 13.41
C ASP A 252 -13.35 -3.45 11.88
N VAL A 253 -14.40 -4.02 11.30
CA VAL A 253 -14.67 -3.91 9.86
C VAL A 253 -16.09 -3.41 9.61
N VAL A 254 -16.26 -2.41 8.73
CA VAL A 254 -17.60 -1.99 8.33
C VAL A 254 -18.13 -2.89 7.20
N LYS A 255 -17.39 -3.01 6.08
CA LYS A 255 -17.73 -3.93 5.01
C LYS A 255 -16.52 -4.77 4.62
N GLY A 256 -16.59 -6.07 4.86
CA GLY A 256 -15.52 -7.02 4.57
C GLY A 256 -15.39 -8.09 5.65
N ASP A 257 -14.59 -9.10 5.33
CA ASP A 257 -14.35 -10.24 6.21
C ASP A 257 -13.19 -9.97 7.16
N ILE A 258 -13.28 -10.58 8.35
CA ILE A 258 -12.19 -10.68 9.32
C ILE A 258 -11.70 -12.12 9.31
N THR A 259 -10.40 -12.30 9.09
CA THR A 259 -9.74 -13.61 9.13
C THR A 259 -8.60 -13.60 10.15
N ILE A 260 -8.64 -14.51 11.11
CA ILE A 260 -7.58 -14.72 12.11
C ILE A 260 -6.99 -16.11 11.91
N THR A 261 -5.71 -16.20 11.56
CA THR A 261 -5.03 -17.49 11.36
C THR A 261 -3.84 -17.66 12.28
N VAL A 262 -3.54 -18.92 12.59
CA VAL A 262 -2.37 -19.32 13.37
C VAL A 262 -1.60 -20.35 12.54
N ASN A 263 -0.34 -20.04 12.20
CA ASN A 263 0.52 -21.02 11.55
C ASN A 263 0.70 -22.24 12.46
N ARG A 264 0.49 -23.44 11.91
CA ARG A 264 0.70 -24.71 12.60
C ARG A 264 2.11 -25.22 12.36
#